data_AF-I4EL51-F1
#
_entry.id   AF-I4EL51-F1
#
_cell.length_a   1.000
_cell.length_b   1.000
_cell.length_c   1.000
_cell.angle_alpha   90.00
_cell.angle_beta   90.00
_cell.angle_gamma   90.00
#
_symmetry.space_group_name_H-M   'P 1'
#
loop_
_entity.id
_entity.type
_entity.pdbx_description
1 polymer ?
#
loop_
_entity_poly.entity_id
_entity_poly.type
_entity_poly.pdbx_seq_one_letter_code
_entity_poly.pdbx_strand_id
1 'polypeptide(L)'
;MPEDSVLQGTEEMVDQTLESADNADLEAMADQAPETPETETPASATQTPSNDWESRFKGLQGTLQQKIEYARALETQLQQYREAELRQQVAHLPEEQQNWYLSQFQKEQEIARREAEIQQQAQLVDMAARQLAVTKLAQQYGVSAEILNALPDLNSMKLVGETLSKQRRAERKAERKAKGANNFEGSTHVSAPPKKFKSVDEASDYFANLPIPTRD
;
A
#
# COMPACT_ATOMS: atom_id res chain seq x y z
N MET A 1 -29.62 60.54 -13.27
CA MET A 1 -30.72 59.73 -13.83
C MET A 1 -30.11 58.42 -14.27
N PRO A 2 -30.47 57.31 -13.61
CA PRO A 2 -29.95 55.97 -13.84
C PRO A 2 -30.84 55.16 -14.80
N GLU A 3 -30.25 54.27 -15.58
CA GLU A 3 -30.79 52.99 -16.06
C GLU A 3 -29.57 52.04 -16.07
N ASP A 4 -29.38 51.18 -15.07
CA ASP A 4 -29.99 49.86 -14.81
C ASP A 4 -29.88 48.85 -15.96
N SER A 5 -29.21 47.74 -15.63
CA SER A 5 -29.41 46.36 -16.10
C SER A 5 -29.31 46.13 -17.61
N VAL A 6 -28.41 45.29 -18.12
CA VAL A 6 -28.47 43.83 -18.04
C VAL A 6 -27.14 43.34 -18.60
N LEU A 7 -26.44 42.46 -17.88
CA LEU A 7 -25.55 41.37 -18.37
C LEU A 7 -24.68 40.87 -17.19
N GLN A 8 -25.32 40.59 -16.07
CA GLN A 8 -24.87 39.57 -15.13
C GLN A 8 -25.76 38.36 -15.40
N GLY A 9 -25.25 37.35 -16.10
CA GLY A 9 -26.05 36.18 -16.45
C GLY A 9 -25.48 35.26 -17.51
N THR A 10 -24.16 35.13 -17.65
CA THR A 10 -23.57 34.16 -18.59
C THR A 10 -22.39 33.35 -18.02
N GLU A 11 -22.00 33.54 -16.76
CA GLU A 11 -20.92 32.75 -16.14
C GLU A 11 -21.41 31.57 -15.28
N GLU A 12 -22.71 31.44 -15.03
CA GLU A 12 -23.26 30.35 -14.19
C GLU A 12 -24.00 29.25 -14.99
N MET A 13 -24.06 29.37 -16.32
CA MET A 13 -24.81 28.43 -17.19
C MET A 13 -23.93 27.47 -18.00
N VAL A 14 -22.61 27.49 -17.83
CA VAL A 14 -21.68 26.58 -18.54
C VAL A 14 -21.21 25.42 -17.66
N ASP A 15 -21.25 25.57 -16.32
CA ASP A 15 -20.80 24.53 -15.40
C ASP A 15 -21.87 23.47 -15.05
N GLN A 16 -23.15 23.67 -15.38
CA GLN A 16 -24.20 22.65 -15.15
C GLN A 16 -24.43 21.68 -16.32
N THR A 17 -23.91 21.98 -17.51
CA THR A 17 -24.13 21.14 -18.71
C THR A 17 -23.04 20.08 -18.94
N LEU A 18 -21.90 20.16 -18.26
CA LEU A 18 -20.83 19.16 -18.37
C LEU A 18 -20.91 18.06 -17.30
N GLU A 19 -21.51 18.32 -16.14
CA GLU A 19 -21.70 17.30 -15.09
C GLU A 19 -22.89 16.35 -15.35
N SER A 20 -23.81 16.71 -16.26
CA SER A 20 -25.01 15.92 -16.54
C SER A 20 -24.89 15.01 -17.78
N ALA A 21 -23.87 15.19 -18.62
CA ALA A 21 -23.67 14.35 -19.80
C ALA A 21 -22.84 13.08 -19.50
N ASP A 22 -21.88 13.17 -18.57
CA ASP A 22 -21.03 12.03 -18.21
C ASP A 22 -21.74 10.97 -17.34
N ASN A 23 -22.86 11.32 -16.70
CA ASN A 23 -23.64 10.38 -15.88
C ASN A 23 -24.82 9.72 -16.64
N ALA A 24 -25.34 10.34 -17.70
CA ALA A 24 -26.49 9.79 -18.43
C ALA A 24 -26.10 8.67 -19.42
N ASP A 25 -24.92 8.74 -20.02
CA ASP A 25 -24.45 7.71 -20.96
C ASP A 25 -23.81 6.49 -20.27
N LEU A 26 -23.48 6.60 -18.98
CA LEU A 26 -22.99 5.49 -18.16
C LEU A 26 -24.12 4.60 -17.60
N GLU A 27 -25.34 5.13 -17.46
CA GLU A 27 -26.53 4.34 -17.10
C GLU A 27 -27.26 3.75 -18.32
N ALA A 28 -27.20 4.40 -19.50
CA ALA A 28 -27.88 3.91 -20.71
C ALA A 28 -27.21 2.68 -21.37
N MET A 29 -25.95 2.38 -21.04
CA MET A 29 -25.28 1.15 -21.50
C MET A 29 -25.48 -0.07 -20.58
N ALA A 30 -26.18 0.09 -19.45
CA ALA A 30 -26.51 -1.03 -18.55
C ALA A 30 -27.85 -1.71 -18.88
N ASP A 31 -28.68 -1.11 -19.75
CA ASP A 31 -30.08 -1.52 -19.99
C ASP A 31 -30.32 -2.27 -21.32
N GLN A 32 -29.26 -2.80 -21.95
CA GLN A 32 -29.39 -3.81 -23.01
C GLN A 32 -28.83 -5.16 -22.56
N ALA A 33 -29.42 -5.71 -21.50
CA ALA A 33 -29.38 -7.14 -21.25
C ALA A 33 -30.41 -7.82 -22.19
N PRO A 34 -30.04 -8.85 -22.96
CA PRO A 34 -30.99 -9.58 -23.79
C PRO A 34 -31.96 -10.36 -22.89
N GLU A 35 -33.25 -10.26 -23.24
CA GLU A 35 -34.35 -11.00 -22.63
C GLU A 35 -34.03 -12.50 -22.43
N THR A 36 -34.31 -12.99 -21.24
CA THR A 36 -34.33 -14.41 -20.90
C THR A 36 -35.43 -15.15 -21.66
N PRO A 37 -35.20 -16.37 -22.18
CA PRO A 37 -36.24 -17.39 -22.19
C PRO A 37 -36.14 -18.19 -20.89
N GLU A 38 -37.24 -18.20 -20.13
CA GLU A 38 -37.47 -19.17 -19.06
C GLU A 38 -37.44 -20.59 -19.63
N THR A 39 -36.60 -21.47 -19.08
CA THR A 39 -36.84 -22.91 -19.14
C THR A 39 -36.32 -23.53 -17.86
N GLU A 40 -37.26 -24.10 -17.09
CA GLU A 40 -37.01 -24.79 -15.84
C GLU A 40 -36.14 -26.04 -16.03
N THR A 41 -35.11 -26.21 -15.20
CA THR A 41 -34.70 -27.53 -14.69
C THR A 41 -33.89 -27.34 -13.41
N PRO A 42 -34.30 -27.93 -12.26
CA PRO A 42 -33.56 -27.82 -11.02
C PRO A 42 -32.50 -28.92 -10.97
N ALA A 43 -31.23 -28.56 -11.13
CA ALA A 43 -30.12 -29.49 -10.90
C ALA A 43 -28.94 -28.76 -10.24
N SER A 44 -28.96 -28.78 -8.90
CA SER A 44 -27.77 -28.89 -8.04
C SER A 44 -26.53 -28.09 -8.47
N ALA A 45 -26.60 -26.76 -8.43
CA ALA A 45 -25.41 -25.92 -8.49
C ALA A 45 -24.94 -25.59 -7.06
N THR A 46 -24.27 -26.54 -6.42
CA THR A 46 -23.31 -26.24 -5.36
C THR A 46 -22.06 -25.63 -6.00
N GLN A 47 -22.23 -24.53 -6.75
CA GLN A 47 -21.12 -23.77 -7.29
C GLN A 47 -20.62 -22.86 -6.18
N THR A 48 -19.40 -23.15 -5.77
CA THR A 48 -18.63 -22.40 -4.80
C THR A 48 -18.58 -20.92 -5.18
N PRO A 49 -18.87 -19.98 -4.25
CA PRO A 49 -18.86 -18.54 -4.52
C PRO A 49 -17.50 -17.99 -5.00
N SER A 50 -16.41 -18.77 -4.96
CA SER A 50 -15.08 -18.33 -5.41
C SER A 50 -14.97 -18.13 -6.93
N ASN A 51 -15.67 -18.91 -7.76
CA ASN A 51 -15.58 -18.79 -9.22
C ASN A 51 -16.20 -17.49 -9.73
N ASP A 52 -17.25 -17.00 -9.06
CA ASP A 52 -17.88 -15.72 -9.37
C ASP A 52 -16.97 -14.53 -9.04
N TRP A 53 -16.22 -14.61 -7.95
CA TRP A 53 -15.24 -13.57 -7.60
C TRP A 53 -14.07 -13.52 -8.58
N GLU A 54 -13.54 -14.67 -9.00
CA GLU A 54 -12.46 -14.73 -9.98
C GLU A 54 -12.88 -14.18 -11.35
N SER A 55 -14.10 -14.52 -11.80
CA SER A 55 -14.66 -14.01 -13.05
C SER A 55 -14.86 -12.50 -13.00
N ARG A 56 -15.45 -11.99 -11.91
CA ARG A 56 -15.63 -10.55 -11.68
C ARG A 56 -14.30 -9.81 -11.59
N PHE A 57 -13.31 -10.38 -10.93
CA PHE A 57 -11.98 -9.79 -10.82
C PHE A 57 -11.24 -9.74 -12.16
N LYS A 58 -11.30 -10.80 -12.95
CA LYS A 58 -10.76 -10.81 -14.33
C LYS A 58 -11.49 -9.80 -15.22
N GLY A 59 -12.81 -9.70 -15.09
CA GLY A 59 -13.61 -8.67 -15.77
C GLY A 59 -13.16 -7.26 -15.40
N LEU A 60 -13.01 -6.98 -14.10
CA LEU A 60 -12.50 -5.69 -13.60
C LEU A 60 -11.09 -5.40 -14.11
N GLN A 61 -10.18 -6.38 -14.11
CA GLN A 61 -8.84 -6.23 -14.66
C GLN A 61 -8.88 -5.91 -16.16
N GLY A 62 -9.76 -6.56 -16.93
CA GLY A 62 -9.97 -6.28 -18.35
C GLY A 62 -10.47 -4.86 -18.59
N THR A 63 -11.49 -4.42 -17.83
CA THR A 63 -12.00 -3.03 -17.93
C THR A 63 -10.95 -1.99 -17.54
N LEU A 64 -10.12 -2.28 -16.54
CA LEU A 64 -9.02 -1.41 -16.13
C LEU A 64 -7.98 -1.29 -17.25
N GLN A 65 -7.60 -2.40 -17.88
CA GLN A 65 -6.66 -2.39 -19.01
C GLN A 65 -7.21 -1.56 -20.18
N GLN A 66 -8.48 -1.75 -20.53
CA GLN A 66 -9.14 -0.94 -21.57
C GLN A 66 -9.14 0.55 -21.22
N LYS A 67 -9.44 0.91 -19.97
CA LYS A 67 -9.39 2.32 -19.52
C LYS A 67 -7.98 2.90 -19.59
N ILE A 68 -6.95 2.12 -19.25
CA ILE A 68 -5.55 2.54 -19.36
C ILE A 68 -5.16 2.76 -20.82
N GLU A 69 -5.54 1.84 -21.72
CA GLU A 69 -5.28 1.97 -23.15
C GLU A 69 -6.00 3.18 -23.75
N TYR A 70 -7.26 3.40 -23.38
CA TYR A 70 -8.04 4.56 -23.79
C TYR A 70 -7.41 5.87 -23.28
N ALA A 71 -6.97 5.92 -22.02
CA ALA A 71 -6.31 7.09 -21.47
C ALA A 71 -5.00 7.41 -22.22
N ARG A 72 -4.21 6.38 -22.58
CA ARG A 72 -3.00 6.56 -23.40
C ARG A 72 -3.31 7.05 -24.81
N ALA A 73 -4.39 6.56 -25.42
CA ALA A 73 -4.83 7.02 -26.72
C ALA A 73 -5.27 8.50 -26.67
N LEU A 74 -6.01 8.88 -25.63
CA LEU A 74 -6.43 10.26 -25.39
C LEU A 74 -5.23 11.20 -25.17
N GLU A 75 -4.25 10.78 -24.38
CA GLU A 75 -3.01 11.53 -24.14
C GLU A 75 -2.22 11.75 -25.45
N THR A 76 -2.15 10.72 -26.29
CA THR A 76 -1.50 10.83 -27.61
C THR A 76 -2.24 11.81 -28.52
N GLN A 77 -3.57 11.79 -28.53
CA GLN A 77 -4.37 12.77 -29.28
C GLN A 77 -4.13 14.18 -28.77
N LEU A 78 -4.13 14.40 -27.45
CA LEU A 78 -3.86 15.72 -26.85
C LEU A 78 -2.47 16.24 -27.24
N GLN A 79 -1.45 15.37 -27.28
CA GLN A 79 -0.12 15.76 -27.74
C GLN A 79 -0.12 16.20 -29.22
N GLN A 80 -0.82 15.46 -30.09
CA GLN A 80 -0.97 15.82 -31.50
C GLN A 80 -1.69 17.16 -31.68
N TYR A 81 -2.76 17.41 -30.93
CA TYR A 81 -3.48 18.68 -30.97
C TYR A 81 -2.60 19.85 -30.54
N ARG A 82 -1.84 19.70 -29.44
CA ARG A 82 -0.92 20.75 -28.97
C ARG A 82 0.18 21.06 -29.98
N GLU A 83 0.74 20.03 -30.63
CA GLU A 83 1.74 20.24 -31.68
C GLU A 83 1.14 20.94 -32.91
N ALA A 84 -0.07 20.54 -33.33
CA ALA A 84 -0.76 21.17 -34.45
C ALA A 84 -1.09 22.64 -34.15
N GLU A 85 -1.53 22.94 -32.92
CA GLU A 85 -1.77 24.31 -32.46
C GLU A 85 -0.49 25.15 -32.49
N LEU A 86 0.63 24.62 -31.97
CA LEU A 86 1.91 25.33 -32.01
C LEU A 86 2.38 25.59 -33.44
N ARG A 87 2.26 24.60 -34.35
CA ARG A 87 2.58 24.78 -35.77
C ARG A 87 1.75 25.88 -36.41
N GLN A 88 0.47 25.99 -36.06
CA GLN A 88 -0.40 27.06 -36.53
C GLN A 88 0.03 28.44 -35.98
N GLN A 89 0.34 28.53 -34.68
CA GLN A 89 0.80 29.78 -34.05
C GLN A 89 2.12 30.28 -34.67
N VAL A 90 2.99 29.36 -35.07
CA VAL A 90 4.34 29.63 -35.56
C VAL A 90 4.41 29.76 -37.09
N ALA A 91 3.34 29.42 -37.82
CA ALA A 91 3.30 29.38 -39.29
C ALA A 91 3.66 30.71 -39.99
N HIS A 92 3.49 31.84 -39.32
CA HIS A 92 3.80 33.17 -39.87
C HIS A 92 5.27 33.59 -39.70
N LEU A 93 6.05 32.84 -38.93
CA LEU A 93 7.46 33.16 -38.65
C LEU A 93 8.39 32.64 -39.77
N PRO A 94 9.61 33.18 -39.90
CA PRO A 94 10.63 32.61 -40.79
C PRO A 94 10.99 31.17 -40.41
N GLU A 95 11.31 30.33 -41.40
CA GLU A 95 11.53 28.89 -41.22
C GLU A 95 12.56 28.55 -40.12
N GLU A 96 13.65 29.32 -40.01
CA GLU A 96 14.65 29.14 -38.95
C GLU A 96 14.06 29.31 -37.54
N GLN A 97 13.17 30.30 -37.36
CA GLN A 97 12.49 30.53 -36.10
C GLN A 97 11.44 29.46 -35.84
N GLN A 98 10.73 29.00 -36.88
CA GLN A 98 9.75 27.93 -36.74
C GLN A 98 10.38 26.65 -36.19
N ASN A 99 11.49 26.23 -36.82
CA ASN A 99 12.24 25.05 -36.40
C ASN A 99 12.81 25.19 -34.99
N TRP A 100 13.23 26.40 -34.60
CA TRP A 100 13.68 26.67 -33.25
C TRP A 100 12.56 26.46 -32.21
N TYR A 101 11.37 27.04 -32.41
CA TYR A 101 10.24 26.88 -31.49
C TYR A 101 9.76 25.43 -31.41
N LEU A 102 9.64 24.73 -32.54
CA LEU A 102 9.26 23.31 -32.56
C LEU A 102 10.29 22.44 -31.83
N SER A 103 11.58 22.74 -31.98
CA SER A 103 12.65 22.04 -31.24
C SER A 103 12.59 22.29 -29.73
N GLN A 104 12.32 23.52 -29.30
CA GLN A 104 12.16 23.83 -27.87
C GLN A 104 10.97 23.09 -27.27
N PHE A 105 9.83 23.08 -27.97
CA PHE A 105 8.64 22.37 -27.54
C PHE A 105 8.88 20.85 -27.39
N GLN A 106 9.56 20.23 -28.35
CA GLN A 106 9.93 18.81 -28.26
C GLN A 106 10.83 18.52 -27.05
N LYS A 107 11.80 19.40 -26.76
CA LYS A 107 12.66 19.28 -25.58
C LYS A 107 11.89 19.42 -24.28
N GLU A 108 10.95 20.36 -24.21
CA GLU A 108 10.09 20.57 -23.04
C GLU A 108 9.21 19.34 -22.78
N GLN A 109 8.63 18.75 -23.83
CA GLN A 109 7.90 17.49 -23.71
C GLN A 109 8.78 16.33 -23.21
N GLU A 110 10.01 16.23 -23.71
CA GLU A 110 10.95 15.19 -23.26
C GLU A 110 11.31 15.36 -21.78
N ILE A 111 11.52 16.60 -21.33
CA ILE A 111 11.77 16.91 -19.92
C ILE A 111 10.56 16.54 -19.06
N ALA A 112 9.36 16.97 -19.44
CA ALA A 112 8.13 16.66 -18.71
C ALA A 112 7.90 15.15 -18.59
N ARG A 113 8.17 14.39 -19.66
CA ARG A 113 8.10 12.92 -19.63
C ARG A 113 9.11 12.32 -18.65
N ARG A 114 10.37 12.78 -18.69
CA ARG A 114 11.41 12.30 -17.76
C ARG A 114 11.07 12.65 -16.31
N GLU A 115 10.49 13.81 -16.05
CA GLU A 115 10.02 14.20 -14.72
C GLU A 115 8.92 13.26 -14.22
N ALA A 116 7.94 12.91 -15.05
CA ALA A 116 6.90 11.95 -14.71
C ALA A 116 7.50 10.55 -14.41
N GLU A 117 8.48 10.09 -15.21
CA GLU A 117 9.19 8.83 -14.97
C GLU A 117 9.96 8.85 -13.64
N ILE A 118 10.64 9.96 -13.31
CA ILE A 118 11.34 10.14 -12.04
C ILE A 118 10.36 10.14 -10.87
N GLN A 119 9.22 10.83 -10.98
CA GLN A 119 8.19 10.84 -9.93
C GLN A 119 7.63 9.44 -9.69
N GLN A 120 7.37 8.67 -10.74
CA GLN A 120 6.92 7.29 -10.62
C GLN A 120 7.97 6.42 -9.92
N GLN A 121 9.25 6.55 -10.30
CA GLN A 121 10.33 5.83 -9.63
C GLN A 121 10.48 6.24 -8.16
N ALA A 122 10.34 7.52 -7.83
CA ALA A 122 10.39 8.02 -6.47
C ALA A 122 9.27 7.42 -5.60
N GLN A 123 8.05 7.31 -6.14
CA GLN A 123 6.94 6.65 -5.46
C GLN A 123 7.23 5.16 -5.20
N LEU A 124 7.77 4.44 -6.18
CA LEU A 124 8.14 3.03 -6.01
C LEU A 124 9.23 2.84 -4.95
N VAL A 125 10.23 3.74 -4.93
CA VAL A 125 11.29 3.73 -3.91
C VAL A 125 10.73 4.04 -2.53
N ASP A 126 9.83 5.02 -2.40
CA ASP A 126 9.21 5.37 -1.13
C ASP A 126 8.35 4.22 -0.58
N MET A 127 7.55 3.57 -1.43
CA MET A 127 6.79 2.38 -1.06
C MET A 127 7.70 1.24 -0.59
N ALA A 128 8.80 0.98 -1.32
CA ALA A 128 9.76 -0.05 -0.94
C ALA A 128 10.48 0.28 0.38
N ALA A 129 10.88 1.54 0.56
CA ALA A 129 11.52 2.02 1.78
C ALA A 129 10.58 1.90 2.99
N ARG A 130 9.30 2.26 2.84
CA ARG A 130 8.28 2.09 3.86
C ARG A 130 8.09 0.62 4.24
N GLN A 131 7.98 -0.27 3.25
CA GLN A 131 7.83 -1.70 3.52
C GLN A 131 9.05 -2.28 4.24
N LEU A 132 10.26 -1.85 3.88
CA LEU A 132 11.48 -2.21 4.60
C LEU A 132 11.48 -1.68 6.04
N ALA A 133 11.05 -0.43 6.26
CA ALA A 133 10.96 0.12 7.60
C ALA A 133 9.94 -0.63 8.46
N VAL A 134 8.75 -0.91 7.93
CA VAL A 134 7.70 -1.70 8.59
C VAL A 134 8.22 -3.07 9.01
N THR A 135 8.86 -3.80 8.08
CA THR A 135 9.40 -5.15 8.38
C THR A 135 10.49 -5.10 9.44
N LYS A 136 11.39 -4.13 9.41
CA LYS A 136 12.44 -3.94 10.43
C LYS A 136 11.86 -3.60 11.80
N LEU A 137 10.90 -2.68 11.86
CA LEU A 137 10.25 -2.29 13.12
C LEU A 137 9.41 -3.43 13.70
N ALA A 138 8.69 -4.17 12.84
CA ALA A 138 7.95 -5.37 13.25
C ALA A 138 8.88 -6.41 13.90
N GLN A 139 10.04 -6.67 13.29
CA GLN A 139 11.06 -7.57 13.84
C GLN A 139 11.66 -7.04 15.16
N GLN A 140 12.00 -5.75 15.22
CA GLN A 140 12.65 -5.13 16.37
C GLN A 140 11.74 -5.12 17.61
N TYR A 141 10.47 -4.77 17.44
CA TYR A 141 9.53 -4.61 18.55
C TYR A 141 8.62 -5.83 18.79
N GLY A 142 8.62 -6.78 17.86
CA GLY A 142 7.78 -7.98 17.90
C GLY A 142 6.30 -7.66 17.72
N VAL A 143 5.96 -6.71 16.84
CA VAL A 143 4.60 -6.23 16.53
C VAL A 143 4.24 -6.64 15.10
N SER A 144 2.96 -6.82 14.77
CA SER A 144 2.55 -7.22 13.41
C SER A 144 2.81 -6.09 12.41
N ALA A 145 3.26 -6.48 11.21
CA ALA A 145 3.55 -5.55 10.13
C ALA A 145 2.30 -4.78 9.66
N GLU A 146 1.11 -5.40 9.72
CA GLU A 146 -0.17 -4.79 9.34
C GLU A 146 -0.51 -3.55 10.18
N ILE A 147 -0.33 -3.63 11.51
CA ILE A 147 -0.59 -2.50 12.42
C ILE A 147 0.35 -1.34 12.11
N LEU A 148 1.62 -1.63 11.85
CA LEU A 148 2.60 -0.59 11.52
C LEU A 148 2.36 -0.01 10.12
N ASN A 149 1.91 -0.82 9.15
CA ASN A 149 1.67 -0.35 7.79
C ASN A 149 0.43 0.56 7.67
N ALA A 150 -0.53 0.43 8.59
CA ALA A 150 -1.69 1.32 8.66
C ALA A 150 -1.32 2.76 9.06
N LEU A 151 -0.13 2.98 9.62
CA LEU A 151 0.32 4.29 10.08
C LEU A 151 0.98 5.08 8.95
N PRO A 152 0.74 6.40 8.85
CA PRO A 152 1.27 7.20 7.76
C PRO A 152 2.79 7.43 7.87
N ASP A 153 3.31 7.65 9.09
CA ASP A 153 4.66 8.16 9.30
C ASP A 153 5.58 7.17 10.03
N LEU A 154 6.87 7.16 9.67
CA LEU A 154 7.89 6.33 10.32
C LEU A 154 8.01 6.59 11.84
N ASN A 155 7.88 7.85 12.27
CA ASN A 155 7.94 8.20 13.68
C ASN A 155 6.74 7.64 14.46
N SER A 156 5.54 7.69 13.85
CA SER A 156 4.35 7.10 14.45
C SER A 156 4.47 5.58 14.56
N MET A 157 5.04 4.91 13.54
CA MET A 157 5.33 3.47 13.56
C MET A 157 6.28 3.10 14.70
N LYS A 158 7.35 3.87 14.93
CA LYS A 158 8.30 3.64 16.04
C LYS A 158 7.61 3.78 17.40
N LEU A 159 6.84 4.86 17.60
CA LEU A 159 6.15 5.11 18.86
C LEU A 159 5.14 4.01 19.18
N VAL A 160 4.34 3.59 18.19
CA VAL A 160 3.38 2.50 18.33
C VAL A 160 4.09 1.16 18.57
N GLY A 161 5.19 0.90 17.85
CA GLY A 161 6.02 -0.29 18.08
C GLY A 161 6.54 -0.38 19.52
N GLU A 162 7.08 0.72 20.05
CA GLU A 162 7.59 0.78 21.42
C GLU A 162 6.51 0.60 22.47
N THR A 163 5.38 1.29 22.31
CA THR A 163 4.27 1.24 23.27
C THR A 163 3.66 -0.15 23.35
N LEU A 164 3.38 -0.78 22.20
CA LEU A 164 2.87 -2.15 22.15
C LEU A 164 3.89 -3.18 22.67
N SER A 165 5.18 -3.00 22.39
CA SER A 165 6.22 -3.88 22.93
C SER A 165 6.31 -3.78 24.46
N LYS A 166 6.23 -2.55 25.02
CA LYS A 166 6.21 -2.31 26.47
C LYS A 166 4.97 -2.93 27.13
N GLN A 167 3.79 -2.76 26.52
CA GLN A 167 2.54 -3.38 26.98
C GLN A 167 2.65 -4.90 27.01
N ARG A 168 3.08 -5.55 25.92
CA ARG A 168 3.28 -7.01 25.87
C ARG A 168 4.28 -7.51 26.92
N ARG A 169 5.36 -6.75 27.17
CA ARG A 169 6.33 -7.10 28.22
C ARG A 169 5.72 -6.99 29.62
N ALA A 170 4.90 -5.97 29.86
CA ALA A 170 4.19 -5.78 31.13
C ALA A 170 3.13 -6.88 31.35
N GLU A 171 2.34 -7.20 30.32
CA GLU A 171 1.36 -8.30 30.31
C GLU A 171 2.03 -9.64 30.59
N ARG A 172 3.11 -9.98 29.86
CA ARG A 172 3.88 -11.21 30.14
C ARG A 172 4.41 -11.25 31.57
N LYS A 173 4.84 -10.11 32.12
CA LYS A 173 5.30 -10.02 33.52
C LYS A 173 4.14 -10.21 34.50
N ALA A 174 2.97 -9.66 34.21
CA ALA A 174 1.76 -9.83 35.00
C ALA A 174 1.24 -11.27 34.93
N GLU A 175 1.19 -11.88 33.74
CA GLU A 175 0.83 -13.28 33.54
C GLU A 175 1.78 -14.24 34.25
N ARG A 176 3.10 -14.00 34.20
CA ARG A 176 4.07 -14.81 34.94
C ARG A 176 3.84 -14.76 36.45
N LYS A 177 3.46 -13.59 36.98
CA LYS A 177 3.08 -13.44 38.39
C LYS A 177 1.76 -14.13 38.70
N ALA A 178 0.75 -14.00 37.83
CA ALA A 178 -0.57 -14.58 38.01
C ALA A 178 -0.57 -16.11 37.87
N LYS A 179 0.19 -16.66 36.91
CA LYS A 179 0.36 -18.10 36.68
C LYS A 179 1.36 -18.76 37.64
N GLY A 180 1.92 -18.02 38.61
CA GLY A 180 2.82 -18.59 39.61
C GLY A 180 4.06 -19.29 39.05
N ALA A 181 4.54 -18.92 37.85
CA ALA A 181 5.60 -19.63 37.13
C ALA A 181 7.01 -19.49 37.76
N ASN A 182 7.10 -19.02 39.00
CA ASN A 182 8.27 -19.17 39.86
C ASN A 182 8.21 -20.42 40.75
N ASN A 183 7.10 -21.18 40.71
CA ASN A 183 6.99 -22.48 41.36
C ASN A 183 7.11 -23.55 40.27
N PHE A 184 8.34 -23.86 39.87
CA PHE A 184 8.62 -25.18 39.32
C PHE A 184 8.28 -26.19 40.42
N GLU A 185 7.19 -26.93 40.30
CA GLU A 185 6.73 -27.96 41.26
C GLU A 185 7.68 -29.18 41.35
N GLY A 186 8.94 -29.04 40.92
CA GLY A 186 9.96 -30.10 40.96
C GLY A 186 11.21 -29.78 41.79
N SER A 187 11.21 -28.78 42.68
CA SER A 187 12.35 -28.54 43.58
C SER A 187 11.97 -28.50 45.06
N THR A 188 11.38 -29.59 45.56
CA THR A 188 11.45 -29.92 47.01
C THR A 188 12.81 -30.51 47.42
N HIS A 189 13.78 -30.60 46.50
CA HIS A 189 15.19 -30.67 46.89
C HIS A 189 15.77 -29.26 46.91
N VAL A 190 15.82 -28.70 48.12
CA VAL A 190 16.75 -27.61 48.44
C VAL A 190 18.15 -28.15 48.17
N SER A 191 18.65 -27.96 46.95
CA SER A 191 20.07 -28.13 46.66
C SER A 191 20.79 -27.15 47.57
N ALA A 192 21.56 -27.70 48.52
CA ALA A 192 22.46 -26.90 49.33
C ALA A 192 23.26 -25.96 48.40
N PRO A 193 23.46 -24.69 48.77
CA PRO A 193 24.20 -23.75 47.94
C PRO A 193 25.56 -24.36 47.58
N PRO A 194 26.01 -24.28 46.31
CA PRO A 194 27.27 -24.86 45.89
C PRO A 194 28.39 -24.28 46.75
N LYS A 195 29.18 -25.16 47.36
CA LYS A 195 30.31 -24.79 48.21
C LYS A 195 31.28 -23.96 47.36
N LYS A 196 31.57 -22.73 47.80
CA LYS A 196 32.56 -21.87 47.13
C LYS A 196 33.96 -22.34 47.52
N PHE A 197 34.70 -22.91 46.58
CA PHE A 197 36.11 -23.28 46.76
C PHE A 197 36.99 -22.04 46.60
N LYS A 198 38.05 -21.94 47.41
CA LYS A 198 38.98 -20.80 47.40
C LYS A 198 40.07 -20.95 46.34
N SER A 199 40.28 -22.15 45.81
CA SER A 199 41.23 -22.44 44.72
C SER A 199 40.73 -23.57 43.82
N VAL A 200 41.37 -23.72 42.66
CA VAL A 200 41.06 -24.79 41.68
C VAL A 200 41.43 -26.16 42.26
N ASP A 201 42.54 -26.26 43.01
CA ASP A 201 42.98 -27.50 43.64
C ASP A 201 41.99 -27.98 44.73
N GLU A 202 41.40 -27.05 45.49
CA GLU A 202 40.38 -27.37 46.50
C GLU A 202 39.07 -27.88 45.85
N ALA A 203 38.76 -27.40 44.65
CA ALA A 203 37.63 -27.89 43.88
C ALA A 203 37.89 -29.30 43.34
N SER A 204 39.09 -29.57 42.80
CA SER A 204 39.41 -30.90 42.26
C SER A 204 39.38 -31.98 43.33
N ASP A 205 39.92 -31.69 44.53
CA ASP A 205 39.92 -32.64 45.64
C ASP A 205 38.51 -32.94 46.15
N TYR A 206 37.61 -31.96 46.10
CA TYR A 206 36.22 -32.16 46.47
C TYR A 206 35.49 -33.08 45.49
N PHE A 207 35.65 -32.86 44.19
CA PHE A 207 34.98 -33.68 43.17
C PHE A 207 35.59 -35.08 43.02
N ALA A 208 36.90 -35.24 43.26
CA ALA A 208 37.57 -36.53 43.23
C ALA A 208 37.11 -37.47 44.37
N ASN A 209 36.66 -36.91 45.49
CA ASN A 209 36.23 -37.66 46.67
C ASN A 209 34.70 -37.85 46.77
N LEU A 210 33.93 -37.47 45.74
CA LEU A 210 32.50 -37.75 45.74
C LEU A 210 32.26 -39.24 45.53
N PRO A 211 31.42 -39.88 46.36
CA PRO A 211 31.08 -41.29 46.17
C PRO A 211 30.40 -41.44 44.80
N ILE A 212 30.94 -42.35 43.98
CA ILE A 212 30.36 -42.69 42.68
C ILE A 212 28.98 -43.26 42.95
N PRO A 213 27.88 -42.67 42.43
CA PRO A 213 26.56 -43.24 42.61
C PRO A 213 26.52 -44.60 41.90
N THR A 214 26.39 -45.67 42.69
CA THR A 214 26.12 -47.00 42.15
C THR A 214 24.74 -46.96 41.52
N ARG A 215 24.70 -47.37 40.25
CA ARG A 215 23.49 -47.37 39.43
C ARG A 215 22.72 -48.65 39.77
N ASP A 216 21.58 -48.51 40.45
CA ASP A 216 20.59 -49.58 40.59
C ASP A 216 19.89 -49.85 39.25
#